data_AF-A0AAN8WGF3-F1
#
_entry.id   AF-A0AAN8WGF3-F1
#
_cell.length_a   1.000
_cell.length_b   1.000
_cell.length_c   1.000
_cell.angle_alpha   90.00
_cell.angle_beta   90.00
_cell.angle_gamma   90.00
#
_symmetry.space_group_name_H-M   'P 1'
#
loop_
_entity.id
_entity.type
_entity.pdbx_description
1 polymer ?
#
loop_
_entity_poly.entity_id
_entity_poly.type
_entity_poly.pdbx_seq_one_letter_code
_entity_poly.pdbx_strand_id
1 'polypeptide(L)' 'MISYLTSICLPLPGQNVDPNCLGCICEASTRCNVSVGCHTPYAGAYFCGPFLISWAYWADAGKPVLQNDDPEKRG' A
#
# COMPACT_ATOMS: atom_id res chain seq x y z
N MET A 1 26.40 19.57 -20.39
CA MET A 1 25.20 18.76 -20.66
C MET A 1 25.26 17.42 -19.92
N ILE A 2 25.66 17.39 -18.64
CA ILE A 2 25.61 16.16 -17.79
C ILE A 2 25.16 16.52 -16.35
N SER A 3 24.92 17.81 -16.07
CA SER A 3 24.71 18.33 -14.70
C SER A 3 23.26 18.31 -14.20
N TYR A 4 22.27 17.90 -15.02
CA TYR A 4 20.84 17.96 -14.67
C TYR A 4 20.21 16.61 -14.30
N LEU A 5 20.94 15.50 -14.42
CA LEU A 5 20.39 14.15 -14.21
C LEU A 5 20.47 13.65 -12.76
N THR A 6 21.05 14.41 -11.83
CA THR A 6 21.08 14.05 -10.40
C THR A 6 19.90 14.63 -9.60
N SER A 7 18.94 15.30 -10.25
CA SER A 7 17.82 15.99 -9.58
C SER A 7 16.50 15.21 -9.46
N ILE A 8 16.45 13.91 -9.80
CA ILE A 8 15.17 13.14 -9.78
C ILE A 8 15.10 12.09 -8.65
N CYS A 9 16.21 11.76 -7.99
CA CYS A 9 16.24 10.70 -6.96
C CYS A 9 16.68 11.20 -5.58
N LEU A 10 16.23 12.38 -5.17
CA LEU A 10 16.20 12.71 -3.74
C LEU A 10 14.78 12.38 -3.25
N PRO A 11 14.62 11.45 -2.28
CA PRO A 11 13.32 11.23 -1.66
C PRO A 11 12.91 12.55 -0.98
N LEU A 12 11.94 13.24 -1.57
CA LEU A 12 11.37 14.43 -0.96
C LEU A 12 10.69 13.99 0.34
N PRO A 13 11.09 14.53 1.50
CA PRO A 13 10.44 14.18 2.76
C PRO A 13 8.98 14.64 2.72
N GLY A 14 8.04 13.72 2.92
CA GLY A 14 6.65 14.06 3.18
C GLY A 14 5.74 14.23 1.96
N GLN A 15 5.83 13.35 0.96
CA GLN A 15 4.78 13.23 -0.06
C GLN A 15 3.55 12.56 0.59
N ASN A 16 2.77 13.30 1.38
CA ASN A 16 1.49 12.78 1.86
C ASN A 16 0.56 12.65 0.66
N VAL A 17 -0.02 11.47 0.46
CA VAL A 17 -1.03 11.29 -0.57
C VAL A 17 -2.23 12.17 -0.25
N ASP A 18 -2.78 12.85 -1.26
CA ASP A 18 -3.98 13.67 -1.09
C ASP A 18 -5.14 12.80 -0.54
N PRO A 19 -5.87 13.23 0.50
CA PRO A 19 -6.97 12.46 1.06
C PRO A 19 -8.07 12.11 0.06
N ASN A 20 -8.33 12.98 -0.91
CA ASN A 20 -9.32 12.72 -1.96
C ASN A 20 -8.82 11.63 -2.92
N CYS A 21 -7.52 11.60 -3.20
CA CYS A 21 -6.91 10.53 -3.98
C CYS A 21 -7.10 9.17 -3.28
N LEU A 22 -6.82 9.11 -1.97
CA LEU A 22 -7.05 7.90 -1.17
C LEU A 22 -8.54 7.50 -1.17
N GLY A 23 -9.45 8.47 -1.07
CA GLY A 23 -10.90 8.23 -1.17
C GLY A 23 -11.31 7.60 -2.50
N CYS A 24 -10.83 8.14 -3.62
CA CYS A 24 -11.11 7.60 -4.96
C CYS A 24 -10.57 6.16 -5.13
N ILE A 25 -9.37 5.88 -4.62
CA ILE A 25 -8.77 4.53 -4.72
C ILE A 25 -9.62 3.53 -3.91
N CYS A 26 -9.97 3.89 -2.68
CA CYS A 26 -10.79 3.06 -1.80
C CYS A 26 -12.16 2.71 -2.43
N GLU A 27 -12.81 3.70 -3.04
CA GLU A 27 -14.09 3.51 -3.73
C GLU A 27 -13.96 2.62 -4.96
N ALA A 28 -12.91 2.82 -5.77
CA ALA A 28 -12.63 2.01 -6.95
C ALA A 28 -12.27 0.55 -6.61
N SER A 29 -11.60 0.31 -5.49
CA SER A 29 -11.17 -1.03 -5.09
C SER A 29 -12.32 -1.88 -4.54
N THR A 30 -13.07 -1.37 -3.56
CA THR A 30 -14.06 -2.18 -2.82
C THR A 30 -15.34 -1.42 -2.45
N ARG A 31 -15.56 -0.22 -3.01
CA ARG A 31 -16.58 0.71 -2.51
C ARG A 31 -16.35 1.07 -1.03
N CYS A 32 -15.09 1.19 -0.64
CA CYS A 32 -14.67 1.44 0.74
C CYS A 32 -15.26 0.48 1.79
N ASN A 33 -15.44 -0.80 1.43
CA ASN A 33 -15.96 -1.79 2.36
C ASN A 33 -14.88 -2.21 3.37
N VAL A 34 -14.93 -1.64 4.56
CA VAL A 34 -13.99 -1.94 5.67
C VAL A 34 -14.14 -3.33 6.27
N SER A 35 -15.21 -4.06 5.94
CA SER A 35 -15.41 -5.44 6.37
C SER A 35 -14.77 -6.44 5.41
N VAL A 36 -14.13 -5.98 4.33
CA VAL A 36 -13.40 -6.84 3.39
C VAL A 36 -12.20 -7.43 4.11
N GLY A 37 -12.31 -8.72 4.41
CA GLY A 37 -11.18 -9.52 4.86
C GLY A 37 -10.18 -9.78 3.73
N CYS A 38 -9.19 -10.60 4.05
CA CYS A 38 -8.19 -10.99 3.08
C CYS A 38 -8.67 -12.15 2.20
N HIS A 39 -8.30 -12.15 0.92
CA HIS A 39 -8.64 -13.22 0.00
C HIS A 39 -7.53 -13.49 -1.02
N THR A 40 -7.53 -14.71 -1.56
CA THR A 40 -6.55 -15.21 -2.52
C THR A 40 -7.22 -15.57 -3.84
N PRO A 41 -7.32 -14.64 -4.81
CA PRO A 41 -8.01 -14.90 -6.07
C PRO A 41 -7.25 -15.88 -6.97
N TYR A 42 -5.92 -15.96 -6.84
CA TYR A 42 -5.07 -16.94 -7.53
C TYR A 42 -3.80 -17.22 -6.71
N ALA A 43 -3.08 -18.28 -7.05
CA ALA A 43 -1.86 -18.67 -6.34
C ALA A 43 -0.82 -17.53 -6.34
N GLY A 44 -0.41 -17.08 -5.15
CA GLY A 44 0.56 -16.00 -4.97
C GLY A 44 -0.03 -14.59 -4.93
N ALA A 45 -1.34 -14.42 -5.15
CA ALA A 45 -2.04 -13.17 -4.90
C ALA A 45 -2.79 -13.24 -3.58
N TYR A 46 -2.46 -12.32 -2.68
CA TYR A 46 -3.10 -12.17 -1.38
C TYR A 46 -3.44 -10.70 -1.22
N PHE A 47 -4.73 -10.35 -1.16
CA PHE A 47 -5.22 -8.98 -1.08
C PHE A 47 -6.06 -8.78 0.17
N CYS A 48 -5.79 -7.71 0.91
CA CYS A 48 -6.46 -7.41 2.18
C CYS A 48 -7.09 -6.03 2.23
N GLY A 49 -8.23 -5.95 2.93
CA GLY A 49 -8.84 -4.69 3.33
C GLY A 49 -9.48 -3.90 2.17
N PRO A 50 -9.92 -2.67 2.46
CA PRO A 50 -10.67 -1.86 1.49
C PRO A 50 -9.83 -1.40 0.28
N PHE A 51 -8.50 -1.35 0.45
CA PHE A 51 -7.54 -0.96 -0.58
C PHE A 51 -6.97 -2.15 -1.37
N LEU A 52 -7.37 -3.37 -1.05
CA LEU A 52 -6.83 -4.59 -1.67
C LEU A 52 -5.30 -4.61 -1.65
N ILE A 53 -4.71 -4.34 -0.49
CA ILE A 53 -3.25 -4.29 -0.34
C ILE A 53 -2.69 -5.69 -0.53
N SER A 54 -1.74 -5.81 -1.46
CA SER A 54 -1.03 -7.07 -1.69
C SER A 54 0.08 -7.29 -0.67
N TRP A 55 0.45 -8.54 -0.43
CA TRP A 55 1.59 -8.84 0.44
C TRP A 55 2.89 -8.15 -0.01
N ALA A 56 3.17 -8.15 -1.32
CA ALA A 56 4.36 -7.50 -1.87
C ALA A 56 4.34 -5.99 -1.65
N TYR A 57 3.21 -5.33 -1.89
CA TYR A 57 3.06 -3.89 -1.64
C TYR A 57 3.30 -3.52 -0.17
N TRP A 58 2.74 -4.32 0.75
CA TRP A 58 2.96 -4.13 2.17
C TRP A 58 4.42 -4.39 2.60
N ALA A 59 5.07 -5.39 2.00
CA ALA A 59 6.48 -5.69 2.24
C ALA A 59 7.40 -4.56 1.78
N ASP A 60 7.15 -4.00 0.59
CA ASP A 60 7.91 -2.87 0.03
C ASP A 60 7.74 -1.59 0.87
N ALA A 61 6.60 -1.43 1.54
CA ALA A 61 6.34 -0.33 2.47
C ALA A 61 7.05 -0.48 3.83
N GLY A 62 7.89 -1.50 4.01
CA GLY A 62 8.63 -1.75 5.25
C GLY A 62 7.86 -2.56 6.29
N LYS A 63 6.81 -3.28 5.88
CA LYS A 63 6.01 -4.17 6.74
C LYS A 63 5.44 -3.48 8.00
N PRO A 64 4.73 -2.35 7.85
CA PRO A 64 4.15 -1.66 8.99
C PRO A 64 3.13 -2.55 9.69
N VAL A 65 3.27 -2.67 11.02
CA VAL A 65 2.35 -3.42 11.88
C VAL A 65 1.74 -2.51 12.94
N LEU A 66 0.55 -2.89 13.40
CA LEU A 66 -0.03 -2.27 14.58
C LEU A 66 0.78 -2.64 15.82
N GLN A 67 0.66 -1.82 16.86
CA GLN A 67 1.35 -2.09 18.12
C GLN A 67 0.87 -3.43 18.70
N ASN A 68 1.83 -4.33 18.98
CA ASN A 68 1.63 -5.72 19.42
C ASN A 68 1.13 -6.70 18.34
N ASP A 69 1.25 -6.36 17.07
CA ASP A 69 1.00 -7.30 15.97
C ASP A 69 2.32 -7.85 15.38
N ASP A 70 2.25 -9.00 14.72
CA ASP A 70 3.41 -9.74 14.23
C ASP A 70 3.73 -9.37 12.76
N PRO A 71 4.93 -8.85 12.44
CA PRO A 71 5.31 -8.48 11.07
C PRO A 71 5.59 -9.66 10.14
N GLU A 72 5.54 -10.90 10.63
CA GLU A 72 5.65 -12.10 9.81
C GLU A 72 4.31 -12.82 9.65
N LYS A 73 3.25 -12.36 10.34
CA LYS A 73 1.91 -12.92 10.19
C LYS A 73 1.41 -12.73 8.76
N ARG A 74 1.18 -13.85 8.09
CA ARG A 74 0.48 -13.88 6.80
C ARG A 74 -1.01 -14.06 7.05
N GLY A 75 -1.70 -12.97 7.40
CA GLY A 75 -3.16 -12.95 7.52
C GLY A 75 -3.75 -13.58 8.76
#